data_AF-A0A212T6T4-F1
#
_entry.id   AF-A0A212T6T4-F1
#
_cell.length_a   1.000
_cell.length_b   1.000
_cell.length_c   1.000
_cell.angle_alpha   90.00
_cell.angle_beta   90.00
_cell.angle_gamma   90.00
#
_symmetry.space_group_name_H-M   'P 1'
#
loop_
_entity.id
_entity.type
_entity.pdbx_description
1 polymer ?
#
loop_
_entity_poly.entity_id
_entity_poly.type
_entity_poly.pdbx_seq_one_letter_code
_entity_poly.pdbx_strand_id
1 'polypeptide(L)'
;MTPFIQTFFERKANSALKQSLERACDLSHFKQVKTRLDSGEDLTKELPQLKKLSRKDALEAVKTLIKRCDTDLNDYWTLPKAAKAKLTVTHKSYKGELVPRFTAIYGFNTKLGQVEIKVTTQGRYVFVSPSAKDVKKANIELAFRDVEKQLSLAGYA
;
A
#
# COMPACT_ATOMS: atom_id res chain seq x y z
N MET A 1 -16.80 12.90 10.64
CA MET A 1 -15.35 12.88 10.35
C MET A 1 -14.92 14.27 10.00
N THR A 2 -13.73 14.67 10.41
CA THR A 2 -13.23 16.01 10.16
C THR A 2 -12.62 16.14 8.76
N PRO A 3 -12.57 17.37 8.19
CA PRO A 3 -11.91 17.61 6.90
C PRO A 3 -10.41 17.23 6.90
N PHE A 4 -9.74 17.36 8.04
CA PHE A 4 -8.33 16.97 8.19
C PHE A 4 -8.14 15.47 7.95
N ILE A 5 -8.92 14.62 8.64
CA ILE A 5 -8.81 13.15 8.50
C ILE A 5 -9.06 12.75 7.04
N GLN A 6 -10.11 13.31 6.43
CA GLN A 6 -10.43 13.02 5.03
C GLN A 6 -9.25 13.37 4.10
N THR A 7 -8.76 14.61 4.20
CA THR A 7 -7.65 15.11 3.36
C THR A 7 -6.38 14.29 3.57
N PHE A 8 -6.07 13.92 4.82
CA PHE A 8 -4.91 13.11 5.15
C PHE A 8 -4.95 11.76 4.43
N PHE A 9 -6.07 11.05 4.52
CA PHE A 9 -6.20 9.73 3.91
C PHE A 9 -6.35 9.78 2.40
N GLU A 10 -6.95 10.82 1.83
CA GLU A 10 -6.93 11.06 0.38
C GLU A 10 -5.51 11.26 -0.13
N ARG A 11 -4.69 12.07 0.54
CA ARG A 11 -3.27 12.26 0.18
C ARG A 11 -2.46 10.98 0.32
N LYS A 12 -2.66 10.25 1.42
CA LYS A 12 -2.00 8.95 1.65
C LYS A 12 -2.34 7.95 0.56
N ALA A 13 -3.62 7.84 0.19
CA ALA A 13 -4.07 6.95 -0.87
C ALA A 13 -3.47 7.34 -2.23
N ASN A 14 -3.45 8.63 -2.57
CA ASN A 14 -2.86 9.11 -3.82
C ASN A 14 -1.35 8.81 -3.89
N SER A 15 -0.63 9.00 -2.79
CA SER A 15 0.79 8.62 -2.69
C SER A 15 1.00 7.12 -2.87
N ALA A 16 0.18 6.29 -2.20
CA ALA A 16 0.24 4.84 -2.33
C ALA A 16 -0.08 4.36 -3.75
N LEU A 17 -1.08 4.96 -4.41
CA LEU A 17 -1.43 4.67 -5.80
C LEU A 17 -0.31 5.04 -6.77
N LYS A 18 0.36 6.18 -6.55
CA LYS A 18 1.51 6.59 -7.37
C LYS A 18 2.67 5.60 -7.25
N GLN A 19 3.04 5.23 -6.02
CA GLN A 19 4.09 4.23 -5.76
C GLN A 19 3.72 2.86 -6.33
N SER A 20 2.44 2.47 -6.25
CA SER A 20 1.94 1.23 -6.85
C SER A 20 2.04 1.23 -8.37
N LEU A 21 1.82 2.38 -9.02
CA LEU A 21 1.99 2.54 -10.46
C LEU A 21 3.45 2.39 -10.88
N GLU A 22 4.37 3.04 -10.17
CA GLU A 22 5.81 2.89 -10.39
C GLU A 22 6.24 1.42 -10.22
N ARG A 23 5.73 0.75 -9.18
CA ARG A 23 6.01 -0.66 -8.93
C ARG A 23 5.42 -1.60 -9.98
N ALA A 24 4.33 -1.23 -10.65
CA ALA A 24 3.74 -2.03 -11.73
C ALA A 24 4.71 -2.15 -12.94
N CYS A 25 5.47 -1.10 -13.23
CA CYS A 25 6.52 -1.13 -14.25
C CYS A 25 7.62 -2.13 -13.89
N ASP A 26 8.12 -2.09 -12.65
CA ASP A 26 9.12 -3.03 -12.15
C ASP A 26 8.63 -4.47 -12.22
N LEU A 27 7.39 -4.72 -11.78
CA LEU A 27 6.79 -6.05 -11.81
C LEU A 27 6.70 -6.59 -13.25
N SER A 28 6.29 -5.75 -14.20
CA SER A 28 6.26 -6.11 -15.62
C SER A 28 7.66 -6.47 -16.13
N HIS A 29 8.66 -5.65 -15.80
CA HIS A 29 10.04 -5.90 -16.16
C HIS A 29 10.55 -7.23 -15.59
N PHE A 30 10.38 -7.50 -14.29
CA PHE A 30 10.83 -8.74 -13.67
C PHE A 30 10.10 -9.98 -14.21
N LYS A 31 8.82 -9.88 -14.55
CA LYS A 31 8.09 -10.97 -15.22
C LYS A 31 8.65 -11.26 -16.61
N GLN A 32 8.97 -10.24 -17.38
CA GLN A 32 9.61 -10.40 -18.70
C GLN A 32 10.99 -11.05 -18.57
N VAL A 33 11.83 -10.56 -17.65
CA VAL A 33 13.16 -11.12 -17.36
C VAL A 33 13.04 -12.59 -16.95
N LYS A 34 12.10 -12.93 -16.05
CA LYS A 34 11.85 -14.33 -15.65
C LYS A 34 11.51 -15.21 -16.87
N THR A 35 10.61 -14.75 -17.74
CA THR A 35 10.17 -15.50 -18.91
C THR A 35 11.34 -15.79 -19.87
N ARG A 36 12.19 -14.80 -20.11
CA ARG A 36 13.40 -14.93 -20.96
C ARG A 36 14.44 -15.86 -20.34
N LEU A 37 14.65 -15.78 -19.03
CA LEU A 37 15.53 -16.71 -18.31
C LEU A 37 15.00 -18.15 -18.34
N ASP A 38 13.68 -18.33 -18.19
CA ASP A 38 13.03 -19.64 -18.27
C ASP A 38 13.15 -20.24 -19.69
N SER A 39 13.13 -19.41 -20.75
CA SER A 39 13.38 -19.85 -22.13
C SER A 39 14.86 -20.09 -22.46
N GLY A 40 15.76 -19.92 -21.47
CA GLY A 40 17.19 -20.18 -21.62
C GLY A 40 17.99 -19.06 -22.27
N GLU A 41 17.41 -17.86 -22.40
CA GLU A 41 18.09 -16.70 -22.96
C GLU A 41 19.20 -16.18 -22.03
N ASP A 42 20.33 -15.77 -22.60
CA ASP A 42 21.42 -15.13 -21.85
C ASP A 42 21.23 -13.62 -21.80
N LEU A 43 20.84 -13.12 -20.64
CA LEU A 43 20.60 -11.70 -20.39
C LEU A 43 21.83 -10.97 -19.83
N THR A 44 23.00 -11.60 -19.73
CA THR A 44 24.19 -10.99 -19.08
C THR A 44 24.72 -9.73 -19.76
N LYS A 45 24.40 -9.51 -21.03
CA LYS A 45 24.72 -8.26 -21.76
C LYS A 45 23.80 -7.10 -21.35
N GLU A 46 22.51 -7.37 -21.16
CA GLU A 46 21.50 -6.37 -20.78
C GLU A 46 21.47 -6.14 -19.26
N LEU A 47 21.70 -7.19 -18.49
CA LEU A 47 21.69 -7.22 -17.03
C LEU A 47 23.06 -7.73 -16.54
N PRO A 48 24.10 -6.87 -16.52
CA PRO A 48 25.44 -7.26 -16.10
C PRO A 48 25.51 -7.89 -14.70
N GLN A 49 24.56 -7.57 -13.82
CA GLN A 49 24.39 -8.16 -12.50
C GLN A 49 24.18 -9.68 -12.53
N LEU A 50 23.72 -10.25 -13.66
CA LEU A 50 23.54 -11.69 -13.82
C LEU A 50 24.86 -12.43 -14.14
N LYS A 51 25.92 -11.72 -14.55
CA LYS A 51 27.22 -12.35 -14.93
C LYS A 51 27.84 -13.19 -13.81
N LYS A 52 27.55 -12.85 -12.56
CA LYS A 52 28.10 -13.51 -11.38
C LYS A 52 27.19 -14.61 -10.81
N LEU A 53 26.02 -14.84 -11.41
CA LEU A 53 25.01 -15.76 -10.89
C LEU A 53 24.85 -16.97 -11.82
N SER A 54 24.62 -18.14 -11.24
CA SER A 54 24.12 -19.27 -12.03
C SER A 54 22.70 -18.95 -12.53
N ARG A 55 22.26 -19.60 -13.62
CA ARG A 55 20.89 -19.42 -14.13
C ARG A 55 19.83 -19.71 -13.05
N LYS A 56 20.08 -20.72 -12.21
CA LYS A 56 19.20 -21.10 -11.10
C LYS A 56 19.09 -19.97 -10.07
N ASP A 57 20.23 -19.39 -9.69
CA ASP A 57 20.26 -18.30 -8.69
C ASP A 57 19.66 -17.01 -9.25
N ALA A 58 19.89 -16.72 -10.54
CA ALA A 58 19.26 -15.61 -11.24
C ALA A 58 17.72 -15.74 -11.23
N LEU A 59 17.19 -16.93 -11.52
CA LEU A 59 15.75 -17.20 -11.48
C LEU A 59 15.17 -17.03 -10.08
N GLU A 60 15.84 -17.54 -9.05
CA GLU A 60 15.40 -17.36 -7.66
C GLU A 60 15.45 -15.90 -7.20
N ALA A 61 16.48 -15.15 -7.60
CA ALA A 61 16.56 -13.72 -7.33
C ALA A 61 15.39 -12.96 -7.98
N VAL A 62 15.08 -13.23 -9.25
CA VAL A 62 13.98 -12.58 -9.96
C VAL A 62 12.62 -12.95 -9.35
N LYS A 63 12.40 -14.22 -8.96
CA LYS A 63 11.19 -14.62 -8.21
C LYS A 63 11.05 -13.87 -6.90
N THR A 64 12.16 -13.66 -6.19
CA THR A 64 12.18 -12.89 -4.93
C THR A 64 11.81 -11.43 -5.17
N LEU A 65 12.32 -10.81 -6.24
CA LEU A 65 11.95 -9.45 -6.63
C LEU A 65 10.47 -9.34 -6.99
N ILE A 66 9.92 -10.31 -7.74
CA ILE A 66 8.48 -10.37 -8.05
C ILE A 66 7.64 -10.45 -6.77
N LYS A 67 8.01 -11.30 -5.81
CA LYS A 67 7.33 -11.40 -4.51
C LYS A 67 7.42 -10.09 -3.73
N ARG A 68 8.59 -9.45 -3.73
CA ARG A 68 8.80 -8.17 -3.06
C ARG A 68 7.91 -7.07 -3.63
N CYS A 69 7.68 -7.05 -4.95
CA CYS A 69 6.75 -6.10 -5.55
C CYS A 69 5.35 -6.19 -4.94
N ASP A 70 4.86 -7.39 -4.59
CA ASP A 70 3.54 -7.57 -3.95
C ASP A 70 3.55 -7.12 -2.49
N THR A 71 4.63 -7.42 -1.74
CA THR A 71 4.81 -6.91 -0.37
C THR A 71 4.81 -5.38 -0.34
N ASP A 72 5.54 -4.75 -1.25
CA ASP A 72 5.65 -3.29 -1.33
C ASP A 72 4.27 -2.62 -1.54
N LEU A 73 3.36 -3.25 -2.30
CA LEU A 73 2.00 -2.73 -2.50
C LEU A 73 1.24 -2.56 -1.19
N ASN A 74 1.45 -3.45 -0.21
CA ASN A 74 0.86 -3.33 1.11
C ASN A 74 1.58 -2.26 1.95
N ASP A 75 2.91 -2.23 1.86
CA ASP A 75 3.75 -1.33 2.66
C ASP A 75 3.52 0.14 2.31
N TYR A 76 3.14 0.46 1.07
CA TYR A 76 2.80 1.83 0.67
C TYR A 76 1.62 2.45 1.44
N TRP A 77 0.79 1.63 2.09
CA TRP A 77 -0.33 2.09 2.91
C TRP A 77 0.04 2.33 4.36
N THR A 78 1.25 1.92 4.80
CA THR A 78 1.68 2.06 6.19
C THR A 78 1.74 3.52 6.64
N LEU A 79 1.38 3.75 7.90
CA LEU A 79 1.56 5.04 8.56
C LEU A 79 2.81 4.98 9.46
N PRO A 80 3.43 6.13 9.76
CA PRO A 80 4.47 6.20 10.78
C PRO A 80 3.99 5.60 12.10
N LYS A 81 4.89 4.91 12.82
CA LYS A 81 4.56 4.21 14.09
C LYS A 81 3.91 5.13 15.14
N ALA A 82 4.23 6.43 15.09
CA ALA A 82 3.64 7.45 15.96
C ALA A 82 2.11 7.59 15.80
N ALA A 83 1.54 7.22 14.64
CA ALA A 83 0.09 7.22 14.40
C ALA A 83 -0.65 6.15 15.21
N LYS A 84 0.06 5.12 15.72
CA LYS A 84 -0.51 4.00 16.50
C LYS A 84 -1.69 3.27 15.84
N ALA A 85 -1.85 3.43 14.53
CA ALA A 85 -2.91 2.80 13.76
C ALA A 85 -2.58 1.33 13.48
N LYS A 86 -3.54 0.44 13.71
CA LYS A 86 -3.48 -0.92 13.17
C LYS A 86 -3.95 -0.90 11.72
N LEU A 87 -3.09 -1.32 10.80
CA LEU A 87 -3.40 -1.36 9.37
C LEU A 87 -3.77 -2.77 8.92
N THR A 88 -4.78 -2.89 8.08
CA THR A 88 -5.04 -4.06 7.24
C THR A 88 -5.22 -3.60 5.80
N VAL A 89 -4.46 -4.20 4.88
CA VAL A 89 -4.55 -3.90 3.44
C VAL A 89 -5.00 -5.17 2.73
N THR A 90 -5.92 -5.00 1.79
CA THR A 90 -6.27 -6.02 0.80
C THR A 90 -6.31 -5.37 -0.57
N HIS A 91 -5.88 -6.10 -1.59
CA HIS A 91 -5.92 -5.63 -2.96
C HIS A 91 -6.41 -6.71 -3.91
N LYS A 92 -7.05 -6.27 -4.99
CA LYS A 92 -7.49 -7.15 -6.07
C LYS A 92 -7.11 -6.55 -7.41
N SER A 93 -6.38 -7.32 -8.20
CA SER A 93 -6.01 -6.97 -9.57
C SER A 93 -7.14 -7.31 -10.53
N TYR A 94 -7.38 -6.44 -11.50
CA TYR A 94 -8.36 -6.63 -12.57
C TYR A 94 -7.65 -6.60 -13.93
N LYS A 95 -8.12 -7.43 -14.86
CA LYS A 95 -7.59 -7.43 -16.23
C LYS A 95 -7.85 -6.06 -16.87
N GLY A 96 -6.80 -5.43 -17.38
CA GLY A 96 -6.85 -4.09 -17.99
C GLY A 96 -6.54 -2.93 -17.03
N GLU A 97 -6.39 -3.18 -15.73
CA GLU A 97 -5.94 -2.17 -14.76
C GLU A 97 -4.45 -2.35 -14.47
N LEU A 98 -3.69 -1.24 -14.54
CA LEU A 98 -2.25 -1.24 -14.24
C LEU A 98 -1.97 -1.33 -12.73
N VAL A 99 -2.90 -0.83 -11.92
CA VAL A 99 -2.79 -0.76 -10.45
C VAL A 99 -4.00 -1.49 -9.87
N PRO A 100 -3.83 -2.34 -8.85
CA PRO A 100 -4.96 -3.04 -8.26
C PRO A 100 -5.87 -2.08 -7.50
N ARG A 101 -7.09 -2.56 -7.22
CA ARG A 101 -8.02 -1.85 -6.33
C ARG A 101 -7.71 -2.24 -4.90
N PHE A 102 -7.57 -1.25 -4.03
CA PHE A 102 -7.17 -1.43 -2.65
C PHE A 102 -8.34 -1.21 -1.70
N THR A 103 -8.30 -1.90 -0.57
CA THR A 103 -9.04 -1.60 0.64
C THR A 103 -8.04 -1.57 1.79
N ALA A 104 -7.77 -0.38 2.32
CA ALA A 104 -6.96 -0.16 3.50
C ALA A 104 -7.85 0.24 4.68
N ILE A 105 -7.73 -0.47 5.80
CA ILE A 105 -8.49 -0.22 7.02
C ILE A 105 -7.50 0.16 8.12
N TYR A 106 -7.68 1.36 8.66
CA TYR A 106 -6.88 1.91 9.75
C TYR A 106 -7.70 1.92 11.02
N GLY A 107 -7.36 1.06 11.99
CA GLY A 107 -7.96 1.02 13.31
C GLY A 107 -7.18 1.89 14.31
N PHE A 108 -7.88 2.86 14.91
CA PHE A 108 -7.36 3.73 15.96
C PHE A 108 -8.05 3.44 17.28
N ASN A 109 -7.24 3.15 18.30
CA ASN A 109 -7.75 3.07 19.66
C ASN A 109 -7.79 4.49 20.25
N THR A 110 -8.99 4.96 20.55
CA THR A 110 -9.19 6.23 21.28
C THR A 110 -9.61 5.94 22.72
N LYS A 111 -9.56 6.94 23.58
CA LYS A 111 -10.11 6.81 24.95
C LYS A 111 -11.63 6.55 24.99
N LEU A 112 -12.33 6.79 23.88
CA LEU A 112 -13.79 6.78 23.78
C LEU A 112 -14.33 5.58 22.99
N GLY A 113 -13.44 4.67 22.56
CA GLY A 113 -13.75 3.51 21.73
C GLY A 113 -12.85 3.43 20.49
N GLN A 114 -13.09 2.43 19.65
CA GLN A 114 -12.35 2.24 18.41
C GLN A 114 -12.93 3.10 17.28
N VAL A 115 -12.06 3.74 16.52
CA VAL A 115 -12.40 4.43 15.27
C VAL A 115 -11.68 3.74 14.13
N GLU A 116 -12.41 3.37 13.08
CA GLU A 116 -11.85 2.81 11.86
C GLU A 116 -11.98 3.80 10.72
N ILE A 117 -10.90 3.99 9.98
CA ILE A 117 -10.92 4.72 8.71
C ILE A 117 -10.68 3.71 7.58
N LYS A 118 -11.69 3.50 6.75
CA LYS A 118 -11.62 2.63 5.58
C LYS A 118 -11.41 3.48 4.33
N VAL A 119 -10.32 3.19 3.63
CA VAL A 119 -9.97 3.79 2.35
C VAL A 119 -10.10 2.74 1.26
N THR A 120 -10.88 3.03 0.22
CA THR A 120 -11.02 2.14 -0.94
C THR A 120 -10.68 2.86 -2.23
N THR A 121 -10.09 2.15 -3.18
CA THR A 121 -9.77 2.71 -4.50
C THR A 121 -10.52 2.02 -5.63
N GLN A 122 -10.86 2.80 -6.66
CA GLN A 122 -11.32 2.31 -7.96
C GLN A 122 -10.60 3.09 -9.06
N GLY A 123 -9.59 2.49 -9.68
CA GLY A 123 -8.64 3.24 -10.52
C GLY A 123 -7.98 4.36 -9.71
N ARG A 124 -8.14 5.62 -10.15
CA ARG A 124 -7.66 6.81 -9.42
C ARG A 124 -8.65 7.40 -8.42
N TYR A 125 -9.89 6.91 -8.38
CA TYR A 125 -10.86 7.39 -7.41
C TYR A 125 -10.54 6.83 -6.03
N VAL A 126 -10.55 7.72 -5.03
CA VAL A 126 -10.31 7.40 -3.63
C VAL A 126 -11.59 7.69 -2.86
N PHE A 127 -12.01 6.74 -2.02
CA PHE A 127 -13.14 6.89 -1.13
C PHE A 127 -12.67 6.67 0.30
N VAL A 128 -12.89 7.67 1.18
CA VAL A 128 -12.56 7.59 2.60
C VAL A 128 -13.85 7.53 3.40
N SER A 129 -13.98 6.51 4.23
CA SER A 129 -15.18 6.26 5.03
C SER A 129 -14.81 6.00 6.48
N PRO A 130 -15.33 6.78 7.43
CA PRO A 130 -15.12 6.57 8.85
C PRO A 130 -16.16 5.59 9.44
N SER A 131 -15.77 4.83 10.44
CA SER A 131 -16.63 4.03 11.29
C SER A 131 -16.26 4.27 12.74
N ALA A 132 -17.24 4.61 13.57
CA ALA A 132 -17.07 4.80 15.02
C ALA A 132 -18.21 4.06 15.76
N LYS A 133 -18.50 2.83 15.32
CA LYS A 133 -19.64 2.04 15.82
C LYS A 133 -19.55 1.74 17.32
N ASP A 134 -18.34 1.61 17.83
CA ASP A 134 -18.07 1.31 19.24
C ASP A 134 -17.99 2.58 20.11
N VAL A 135 -18.21 3.76 19.53
CA VAL A 135 -18.18 5.05 20.22
C VAL A 135 -19.61 5.55 20.43
N LYS A 136 -19.94 5.98 21.66
CA LYS A 136 -21.24 6.61 21.95
C LYS A 136 -21.46 7.82 21.04
N LYS A 137 -22.67 7.98 20.48
CA LYS A 137 -23.00 9.03 19.50
C LYS A 137 -22.57 10.44 19.92
N ALA A 138 -22.75 10.80 21.19
CA ALA A 138 -22.36 12.10 21.75
C ALA A 138 -20.84 12.34 21.77
N ASN A 139 -20.03 11.28 21.68
CA ASN A 139 -18.58 11.32 21.83
C ASN A 139 -17.83 11.16 20.50
N ILE A 140 -18.54 10.96 19.38
CA ILE A 140 -17.94 10.68 18.08
C ILE A 140 -16.98 11.79 17.63
N GLU A 141 -17.36 13.06 17.83
CA GLU A 141 -16.50 14.19 17.46
C GLU A 141 -15.19 14.21 18.26
N LEU A 142 -15.26 13.95 19.56
CA LEU A 142 -14.08 13.88 20.43
C LEU A 142 -13.19 12.70 20.05
N ALA A 143 -13.77 11.55 19.67
CA ALA A 143 -13.00 10.41 19.18
C ALA A 143 -12.27 10.76 17.87
N PHE A 144 -12.92 11.47 16.94
CA PHE A 144 -12.24 11.95 15.73
C PHE A 144 -11.12 12.93 16.02
N ARG A 145 -11.28 13.86 16.98
CA ARG A 145 -10.18 14.76 17.39
C ARG A 145 -8.99 14.01 18.00
N ASP A 146 -9.24 12.92 18.72
CA ASP A 146 -8.16 12.06 19.23
C ASP A 146 -7.40 11.37 18.08
N VAL A 147 -8.12 10.91 17.06
CA VAL A 147 -7.50 10.38 15.82
C VAL A 147 -6.69 11.46 15.11
N GLU A 148 -7.20 12.68 14.96
CA GLU A 148 -6.45 13.80 14.39
C GLU A 148 -5.14 14.04 15.13
N LYS A 149 -5.18 14.06 16.47
CA LYS A 149 -3.98 14.22 17.30
C LYS A 149 -2.96 13.11 17.05
N GLN A 150 -3.40 11.85 16.97
CA GLN A 150 -2.53 10.73 16.65
C GLN A 150 -1.89 10.87 15.26
N LEU A 151 -2.65 11.35 14.27
CA LEU A 151 -2.15 11.61 12.91
C LEU A 151 -1.20 12.82 12.84
N SER A 152 -1.49 13.90 13.56
CA SER A 152 -0.60 15.09 13.59
C SER A 152 0.77 14.75 14.19
N LEU A 153 0.82 13.87 15.19
CA LEU A 153 2.08 13.38 15.76
C LEU A 153 2.87 12.47 14.80
N ALA A 154 2.20 11.87 13.81
CA ALA A 154 2.84 11.06 12.79
C ALA A 154 3.53 11.89 11.71
N GLY A 155 3.24 13.21 11.62
CA GLY A 155 3.67 14.06 10.54
C GLY A 155 2.87 13.82 9.25
N TYR A 156 2.99 14.73 8.29
CA TYR A 156 2.49 14.49 6.94
C TYR A 156 3.46 13.52 6.25
N ALA A 157 2.98 12.30 5.98
CA ALA A 157 3.69 11.31 5.16
C ALA A 157 3.47 11.56 3.67
#